data_AF-A4I7I5-F1
#
_entry.id   AF-A4I7I5-F1
#
_cell.length_a   1.000
_cell.length_b   1.000
_cell.length_c   1.000
_cell.angle_alpha   90.00
_cell.angle_beta   90.00
_cell.angle_gamma   90.00
#
_symmetry.space_group_name_H-M   'P 1'
#
loop_
_entity.id
_entity.type
_entity.pdbx_description
1 polymer ?
#
loop_
_entity_poly.entity_id
_entity_poly.type
_entity_poly.pdbx_seq_one_letter_code
_entity_poly.pdbx_strand_id
1 'polypeptide(L)'
;MSIPLENWGQLKLSVAKPELKSEDGGDAKKGECVLELLALPKGRAKDNPNYVPHPILSIPISAIASASGTTKNDVSLTMRPTTTADAEDLELRSIRFAVPNVCVGYEETEMAGKVILQGIQSSMMQYQEQFLQRHGSGGQGGKLLALAAMGSGHATHTDEVVVATFDDVLLSYPSGKYKIVISNYNVVLEDKKKGTSSGLLSFSLSDIQNLFLCDVPVYFSPTEEVDANILPQYVVLILKNPLKIRTTTYNHVVISCPAGLTLDEEHPWRCELKTQDEINKTLQLPPTKEGEVPPLVPTMSGRVSDILTRTFKAIAKVPAYGGINKEYKSVLTSHSQSSMRCLFHGAEGLLYIVNSGFLYLHRPATRILFNEVARVELDESESGQATFQLAVFTTGAKGDDKYVFSGIAKEEKDGLLSYLATKVKVVHTGGDAMESDDDDEKDAASDEEDESDDSDYEDSDADDDDSSGDDGDHDSSRKRKREDKKPKKDKKHKRDKRHKRDKKHKRDKKHKKDKHAKSDA
;
A
#
# COMPACT_ATOMS: atom_id res chain seq x y z
N MET A 1 -34.39 19.33 0.94
CA MET A 1 -35.54 18.40 1.00
C MET A 1 -35.00 16.98 1.18
N SER A 2 -35.02 16.44 2.40
CA SER A 2 -34.68 15.04 2.65
C SER A 2 -35.85 14.16 2.26
N ILE A 3 -35.80 13.57 1.06
CA ILE A 3 -36.77 12.54 0.68
C ILE A 3 -36.54 11.37 1.66
N PRO A 4 -37.53 10.99 2.48
CA PRO A 4 -37.38 9.84 3.35
C PRO A 4 -37.30 8.61 2.45
N LEU A 5 -36.11 8.03 2.33
CA LEU A 5 -35.85 6.76 1.66
C LEU A 5 -36.40 5.60 2.50
N GLU A 6 -37.70 5.63 2.78
CA GLU A 6 -38.44 4.43 3.12
C GLU A 6 -38.66 3.69 1.80
N ASN A 7 -37.86 2.66 1.51
CA ASN A 7 -38.29 1.43 0.84
C ASN A 7 -37.12 0.45 0.72
N TRP A 8 -37.30 -0.68 1.38
CA TRP A 8 -36.34 -1.75 1.54
C TRP A 8 -36.31 -2.56 0.23
N GLY A 9 -35.23 -2.47 -0.55
CA GLY A 9 -35.02 -3.38 -1.68
C GLY A 9 -34.58 -4.76 -1.21
N GLN A 10 -34.85 -5.81 -1.99
CA GLN A 10 -34.32 -7.16 -1.71
C GLN A 10 -33.08 -7.39 -2.57
N LEU A 11 -31.91 -7.59 -1.94
CA LEU A 11 -30.70 -8.03 -2.64
C LEU A 11 -30.77 -9.56 -2.82
N LYS A 12 -30.74 -10.05 -4.05
CA LYS A 12 -30.87 -11.48 -4.38
C LYS A 12 -29.91 -11.88 -5.48
N LEU A 13 -29.34 -13.08 -5.37
CA LEU A 13 -28.60 -13.73 -6.45
C LEU A 13 -29.58 -14.53 -7.30
N SER A 14 -29.61 -14.26 -8.60
CA SER A 14 -30.44 -14.96 -9.59
C SER A 14 -29.57 -15.43 -10.76
N VAL A 15 -30.03 -16.47 -11.46
CA VAL A 15 -29.38 -16.91 -12.71
C VAL A 15 -30.14 -16.24 -13.84
N ALA A 16 -29.47 -15.44 -14.66
CA ALA A 16 -30.08 -14.83 -15.83
C ALA A 16 -30.64 -15.93 -16.73
N LYS A 17 -31.89 -15.80 -17.16
CA LYS A 17 -32.46 -16.71 -18.16
C LYS A 17 -31.64 -16.52 -19.46
N PRO A 18 -31.21 -17.61 -20.12
CA PRO A 18 -30.50 -17.49 -21.39
C PRO A 18 -31.41 -16.79 -22.38
N GLU A 19 -30.96 -15.66 -22.95
CA GLU A 19 -31.65 -15.05 -24.07
C GLU A 19 -31.59 -16.01 -25.26
N LEU A 20 -32.73 -16.62 -25.57
CA LEU A 20 -32.95 -17.34 -26.82
C LEU A 20 -32.94 -16.31 -27.95
N LYS A 21 -31.75 -15.98 -28.48
CA LYS A 21 -31.55 -15.38 -29.82
C LYS A 21 -30.05 -15.30 -30.17
N SER A 22 -29.54 -16.40 -30.71
CA SER A 22 -28.55 -16.36 -31.78
C SER A 22 -28.79 -17.56 -32.69
N GLU A 23 -29.13 -17.31 -33.95
CA GLU A 23 -29.33 -18.32 -35.01
C GLU A 23 -28.03 -18.95 -35.50
N ASP A 24 -26.98 -18.97 -34.68
CA ASP A 24 -25.72 -19.60 -35.06
C ASP A 24 -25.28 -20.54 -33.93
N GLY A 25 -24.92 -21.76 -34.31
CA GLY A 25 -24.82 -22.96 -33.46
C GLY A 25 -23.68 -22.97 -32.43
N GLY A 26 -23.50 -21.90 -31.67
CA GLY A 26 -22.59 -21.84 -30.53
C GLY A 26 -23.22 -22.39 -29.26
N ASP A 27 -22.47 -23.21 -28.53
CA ASP A 27 -22.82 -23.81 -27.24
C ASP A 27 -23.71 -22.92 -26.37
N ALA A 28 -24.82 -23.47 -25.88
CA ALA A 28 -25.75 -22.80 -24.98
C ALA A 28 -24.98 -22.17 -23.81
N LYS A 29 -24.81 -20.84 -23.84
CA LYS A 29 -24.19 -20.07 -22.76
C LYS A 29 -25.03 -20.30 -21.50
N LYS A 30 -24.50 -21.09 -20.56
CA LYS A 30 -25.06 -21.24 -19.20
C LYS A 30 -25.36 -19.83 -18.67
N GLY A 31 -26.60 -19.60 -18.24
CA GLY A 31 -27.05 -18.32 -17.72
C GLY A 31 -26.07 -17.77 -16.69
N GLU A 32 -25.66 -16.52 -16.88
CA GLU A 32 -24.72 -15.85 -15.99
C GLU A 32 -25.41 -15.56 -14.65
N CYS A 33 -24.69 -15.77 -13.54
CA CYS A 33 -25.21 -15.43 -12.22
C CYS A 33 -25.17 -13.91 -12.05
N VAL A 34 -26.27 -13.32 -11.60
CA VAL A 34 -26.46 -11.88 -11.50
C VAL A 34 -26.92 -11.53 -10.09
N LEU A 35 -26.37 -10.44 -9.55
CA LEU A 35 -26.79 -9.85 -8.29
C LEU A 35 -27.84 -8.77 -8.59
N GLU A 36 -29.06 -9.00 -8.15
CA GLU A 36 -30.20 -8.11 -8.38
C GLU A 36 -30.61 -7.41 -7.08
N LEU A 37 -30.81 -6.09 -7.16
CA LEU A 37 -31.55 -5.33 -6.15
C LEU A 37 -32.99 -5.17 -6.63
N LEU A 38 -33.92 -5.92 -6.06
CA LEU A 38 -35.33 -5.90 -6.45
C LEU A 38 -36.10 -4.81 -5.69
N ALA A 39 -36.94 -4.07 -6.41
CA ALA A 39 -37.89 -3.15 -5.79
C ALA A 39 -39.05 -3.93 -5.16
N LEU A 40 -39.20 -3.84 -3.84
CA LEU A 40 -40.37 -4.38 -3.16
C LEU A 40 -41.61 -3.52 -3.44
N PRO A 41 -42.80 -4.14 -3.58
CA PRO A 41 -44.04 -3.44 -3.91
C PRO A 41 -44.45 -2.46 -2.81
N LYS A 42 -44.92 -1.27 -3.22
CA LYS A 42 -45.44 -0.22 -2.31
C LYS A 42 -46.97 -0.26 -2.24
N GLY A 43 -47.53 0.09 -1.07
CA GLY A 43 -48.97 0.28 -0.90
C GLY A 43 -49.81 -0.95 -1.27
N ARG A 44 -50.91 -0.75 -2.01
CA ARG A 44 -51.85 -1.82 -2.42
C ARG A 44 -51.24 -2.93 -3.27
N ALA A 45 -50.04 -2.74 -3.83
CA ALA A 45 -49.34 -3.78 -4.58
C ALA A 45 -48.72 -4.86 -3.67
N LYS A 46 -48.57 -4.59 -2.37
CA LYS A 46 -47.99 -5.54 -1.40
C LYS A 46 -48.85 -6.80 -1.23
N ASP A 47 -50.17 -6.66 -1.42
CA ASP A 47 -51.15 -7.74 -1.29
C ASP A 47 -51.52 -8.38 -2.64
N ASN A 48 -50.87 -7.98 -3.74
CA ASN A 48 -51.14 -8.56 -5.05
C ASN A 48 -50.24 -9.80 -5.27
N PRO A 49 -50.80 -11.02 -5.28
CA PRO A 49 -50.03 -12.26 -5.47
C PRO A 49 -49.36 -12.36 -6.85
N ASN A 50 -49.79 -11.56 -7.83
CA ASN A 50 -49.21 -11.52 -9.17
C ASN A 50 -48.13 -10.44 -9.35
N TYR A 51 -47.73 -9.73 -8.28
CA TYR A 51 -46.69 -8.72 -8.39
C TYR A 51 -45.33 -9.36 -8.71
N VAL A 52 -44.76 -9.02 -9.87
CA VAL A 52 -43.42 -9.43 -10.27
C VAL A 52 -42.42 -8.33 -9.86
N PRO A 53 -41.49 -8.59 -8.93
CA PRO A 53 -40.50 -7.61 -8.53
C PRO A 53 -39.60 -7.23 -9.71
N HIS A 54 -39.45 -5.93 -9.96
CA HIS A 54 -38.53 -5.42 -10.98
C HIS A 54 -37.15 -5.12 -10.38
N PRO A 55 -36.06 -5.52 -11.05
CA PRO A 55 -34.71 -5.16 -10.61
C PRO A 55 -34.47 -3.66 -10.81
N ILE A 56 -34.09 -2.98 -9.73
CA ILE A 56 -33.57 -1.60 -9.73
C ILE A 56 -32.16 -1.59 -10.31
N LEU A 57 -31.38 -2.62 -9.98
CA LEU A 57 -29.99 -2.79 -10.36
C LEU A 57 -29.74 -4.27 -10.57
N SER A 58 -29.00 -4.62 -11.62
CA SER A 58 -28.65 -5.98 -11.97
C SER A 58 -27.17 -6.01 -12.35
N ILE A 59 -26.34 -6.66 -11.53
CA ILE A 59 -24.88 -6.68 -11.68
C ILE A 59 -24.42 -8.11 -11.94
N PRO A 60 -23.86 -8.42 -13.12
CA PRO A 60 -23.27 -9.73 -13.39
C PRO A 60 -22.17 -10.04 -12.36
N ILE A 61 -22.11 -11.28 -11.86
CA ILE A 61 -21.02 -11.71 -10.97
C ILE A 61 -19.66 -11.57 -11.66
N SER A 62 -19.62 -11.70 -12.99
CA SER A 62 -18.43 -11.43 -13.81
C SER A 62 -18.00 -9.97 -13.84
N ALA A 63 -18.81 -9.02 -13.37
CA ALA A 63 -18.42 -7.62 -13.26
C ALA A 63 -17.86 -7.27 -11.87
N ILE A 64 -18.04 -8.12 -10.85
CA ILE A 64 -17.62 -7.85 -9.46
C ILE A 64 -16.18 -8.33 -9.22
N ALA A 65 -15.26 -7.41 -8.95
CA ALA A 65 -13.86 -7.72 -8.63
C ALA A 65 -13.70 -8.27 -7.20
N SER A 66 -14.35 -7.62 -6.23
CA SER A 66 -14.32 -8.08 -4.84
C SER A 66 -15.61 -7.69 -4.09
N ALA A 67 -15.96 -8.50 -3.08
CA ALA A 67 -17.05 -8.22 -2.15
C ALA A 67 -16.54 -8.30 -0.71
N SER A 68 -16.84 -7.28 0.09
CA SER A 68 -16.41 -7.18 1.50
C SER A 68 -17.48 -6.48 2.36
N GLY A 69 -17.42 -6.64 3.68
CA GLY A 69 -18.21 -5.85 4.63
C GLY A 69 -17.27 -5.14 5.60
N THR A 70 -17.49 -3.86 5.86
CA THR A 70 -16.68 -3.10 6.83
C THR A 70 -17.21 -3.26 8.25
N THR A 71 -18.50 -3.57 8.37
CA THR A 71 -19.28 -3.78 9.58
C THR A 71 -20.22 -4.99 9.36
N LYS A 72 -21.03 -5.33 10.36
CA LYS A 72 -22.06 -6.37 10.19
C LYS A 72 -23.21 -5.96 9.25
N ASN A 73 -23.30 -4.65 8.95
CA ASN A 73 -24.46 -4.00 8.36
C ASN A 73 -24.15 -3.34 7.02
N ASP A 74 -23.09 -3.75 6.34
CA ASP A 74 -22.79 -3.25 5.00
C ASP A 74 -22.18 -4.32 4.12
N VAL A 75 -22.49 -4.21 2.84
CA VAL A 75 -21.89 -5.00 1.77
C VAL A 75 -21.33 -4.01 0.76
N SER A 76 -20.01 -4.00 0.63
CA SER A 76 -19.25 -3.19 -0.33
C SER A 76 -18.76 -4.07 -1.47
N LEU A 77 -19.11 -3.69 -2.69
CA LEU A 77 -18.64 -4.29 -3.94
C LEU A 77 -17.64 -3.36 -4.61
N THR A 78 -16.55 -3.93 -5.11
CA THR A 78 -15.64 -3.26 -6.06
C THR A 78 -15.84 -3.90 -7.42
N MET A 79 -16.01 -3.09 -8.45
CA MET A 79 -16.24 -3.53 -9.81
C MET A 79 -14.90 -3.78 -10.52
N ARG A 80 -14.91 -4.71 -11.48
CA ARG A 80 -13.79 -4.92 -12.40
C ARG A 80 -13.70 -3.74 -13.37
N PRO A 81 -12.48 -3.29 -13.74
CA PRO A 81 -12.32 -2.25 -14.74
C PRO A 81 -12.87 -2.69 -16.09
N THR A 82 -13.59 -1.81 -16.79
CA THR A 82 -14.03 -2.05 -18.17
C THR A 82 -12.99 -1.52 -19.14
N THR A 83 -12.39 -2.39 -19.96
CA THR A 83 -11.30 -2.05 -20.90
C THR A 83 -11.68 -1.09 -22.02
N THR A 84 -12.97 -0.80 -22.19
CA THR A 84 -13.51 -0.05 -23.32
C THR A 84 -13.88 1.39 -22.99
N ALA A 85 -13.63 1.87 -21.77
CA ALA A 85 -13.95 3.25 -21.43
C ALA A 85 -12.91 4.19 -22.05
N ASP A 86 -13.29 4.87 -23.14
CA ASP A 86 -12.60 6.08 -23.58
C ASP A 86 -12.58 7.09 -22.41
N ALA A 87 -11.60 7.99 -22.40
CA ALA A 87 -11.30 8.86 -21.26
C ALA A 87 -12.47 9.76 -20.76
N GLU A 88 -13.58 9.83 -21.50
CA GLU A 88 -14.78 10.63 -21.17
C GLU A 88 -15.94 9.80 -20.57
N ASP A 89 -15.87 8.47 -20.52
CA ASP A 89 -16.96 7.63 -20.01
C ASP A 89 -16.92 7.45 -18.48
N LEU A 90 -18.10 7.57 -17.85
CA LEU A 90 -18.28 7.37 -16.40
C LEU A 90 -18.25 5.88 -16.04
N GLU A 91 -17.16 5.43 -15.43
CA GLU A 91 -16.99 4.04 -14.97
C GLU A 91 -17.49 3.83 -13.53
N LEU A 92 -18.39 2.87 -13.33
CA LEU A 92 -18.83 2.44 -12.00
C LEU A 92 -17.74 1.59 -11.32
N ARG A 93 -17.04 2.15 -10.32
CA ARG A 93 -15.94 1.46 -9.63
C ARG A 93 -16.31 0.72 -8.35
N SER A 94 -17.28 1.21 -7.60
CA SER A 94 -17.67 0.61 -6.32
C SER A 94 -19.10 0.93 -5.95
N ILE A 95 -19.76 -0.01 -5.27
CA ILE A 95 -21.08 0.19 -4.69
C ILE A 95 -21.03 -0.27 -3.23
N ARG A 96 -21.64 0.49 -2.32
CA ARG A 96 -21.86 0.06 -0.93
C ARG A 96 -23.35 0.02 -0.62
N PHE A 97 -23.82 -1.12 -0.15
CA PHE A 97 -25.16 -1.33 0.38
C PHE A 97 -25.12 -1.26 1.89
N ALA A 98 -26.01 -0.47 2.48
CA ALA A 98 -26.31 -0.55 3.91
C ALA A 98 -27.37 -1.63 4.13
N VAL A 99 -27.08 -2.56 5.05
CA VAL A 99 -27.98 -3.64 5.45
C VAL A 99 -28.58 -3.28 6.80
N PRO A 100 -29.92 -3.08 6.89
CA PRO A 100 -30.56 -2.74 8.14
C PRO A 100 -30.40 -3.83 9.21
N ASN A 101 -30.38 -3.44 10.49
CA ASN A 101 -30.31 -4.37 11.63
C ASN A 101 -31.50 -5.34 11.72
N VAL A 102 -32.63 -5.01 11.10
CA VAL A 102 -33.89 -5.77 11.21
C VAL A 102 -34.33 -6.26 9.84
N CYS A 103 -33.67 -7.28 9.28
CA CYS A 103 -34.01 -7.81 7.95
C CYS A 103 -35.14 -8.85 7.97
N VAL A 104 -36.19 -8.62 7.17
CA VAL A 104 -37.29 -9.59 7.00
C VAL A 104 -36.76 -10.84 6.28
N GLY A 105 -37.01 -12.04 6.84
CA GLY A 105 -36.61 -13.32 6.24
C GLY A 105 -35.28 -13.91 6.74
N TYR A 106 -34.64 -13.29 7.73
CA TYR A 106 -33.45 -13.83 8.40
C TYR A 106 -33.75 -14.10 9.88
N GLU A 107 -33.38 -15.28 10.37
CA GLU A 107 -33.58 -15.67 11.79
C GLU A 107 -32.76 -14.78 12.74
N GLU A 108 -31.53 -14.45 12.34
CA GLU A 108 -30.66 -13.48 13.04
C GLU A 108 -30.51 -12.22 12.21
N THR A 109 -31.43 -11.27 12.42
CA THR A 109 -31.51 -10.04 11.64
C THR A 109 -30.25 -9.18 11.67
N GLU A 110 -29.49 -9.20 12.77
CA GLU A 110 -28.18 -8.52 12.91
C GLU A 110 -27.04 -9.16 12.09
N MET A 111 -27.26 -10.35 11.53
CA MET A 111 -26.26 -11.11 10.76
C MET A 111 -26.58 -11.17 9.26
N ALA A 112 -27.71 -10.57 8.83
CA ALA A 112 -28.16 -10.61 7.44
C ALA A 112 -27.09 -10.12 6.45
N GLY A 113 -26.34 -9.06 6.79
CA GLY A 113 -25.27 -8.54 5.93
C GLY A 113 -24.15 -9.55 5.70
N LYS A 114 -23.80 -10.35 6.72
CA LYS A 114 -22.80 -11.41 6.58
C LYS A 114 -23.29 -12.55 5.71
N VAL A 115 -24.56 -12.95 5.83
CA VAL A 115 -25.13 -14.03 5.02
C VAL A 115 -25.18 -13.62 3.54
N ILE A 116 -25.61 -12.38 3.26
CA ILE A 116 -25.61 -11.84 1.90
C ILE A 116 -24.19 -11.79 1.33
N LEU A 117 -23.24 -11.26 2.11
CA LEU A 117 -21.84 -11.18 1.71
C LEU A 117 -21.26 -12.57 1.40
N GLN A 118 -21.54 -13.56 2.24
CA GLN A 118 -21.10 -14.94 2.04
C GLN A 118 -21.69 -15.54 0.76
N GLY A 119 -22.98 -15.32 0.50
CA GLY A 119 -23.63 -15.76 -0.75
C GLY A 119 -22.95 -15.19 -1.99
N ILE A 120 -22.67 -13.87 -2.00
CA ILE A 120 -21.98 -13.20 -3.10
C ILE A 120 -20.58 -13.78 -3.29
N GLN A 121 -19.82 -13.95 -2.19
CA GLN A 121 -18.47 -14.53 -2.24
C GLN A 121 -18.46 -15.96 -2.76
N SER A 122 -19.44 -16.79 -2.38
CA SER A 122 -19.58 -18.15 -2.91
C SER A 122 -19.89 -18.17 -4.41
N SER A 123 -20.79 -17.30 -4.90
CA SER A 123 -21.05 -17.19 -6.34
C SER A 123 -19.84 -16.68 -7.12
N MET A 124 -19.09 -15.72 -6.56
CA MET A 124 -17.83 -15.25 -7.14
C MET A 124 -16.80 -16.37 -7.23
N MET A 125 -16.66 -17.20 -6.19
CA MET A 125 -15.73 -18.33 -6.18
C MET A 125 -16.12 -19.38 -7.23
N GLN A 126 -17.41 -19.70 -7.39
CA GLN A 126 -17.88 -20.59 -8.45
C GLN A 126 -17.60 -20.05 -9.85
N TYR A 127 -17.81 -18.75 -10.07
CA TYR A 127 -17.48 -18.10 -11.35
C TYR A 127 -15.97 -18.19 -11.63
N GLN A 128 -15.15 -17.91 -10.62
CA GLN A 128 -13.69 -18.01 -10.72
C GLN A 128 -13.23 -19.43 -11.08
N GLU A 129 -13.77 -20.47 -10.43
CA GLU A 129 -13.45 -21.85 -10.76
C GLU A 129 -13.82 -22.23 -12.20
N GLN A 130 -15.01 -21.81 -12.65
CA GLN A 130 -15.45 -22.04 -14.03
C GLN A 130 -14.56 -21.30 -15.04
N PHE A 131 -14.18 -20.06 -14.73
CA PHE A 131 -13.26 -19.29 -15.55
C PHE A 131 -11.89 -19.97 -15.64
N LEU A 132 -11.36 -20.44 -14.50
CA LEU A 132 -10.09 -21.15 -14.44
C LEU A 132 -10.10 -22.47 -15.21
N GLN A 133 -11.22 -23.19 -15.21
CA GLN A 133 -11.36 -24.41 -16.02
C GLN A 133 -11.33 -24.11 -17.52
N ARG A 134 -11.78 -22.92 -17.92
CA ARG A 134 -11.79 -22.49 -19.33
C ARG A 134 -10.48 -21.84 -19.78
N HIS A 135 -9.82 -21.09 -18.90
CA HIS A 135 -8.72 -20.19 -19.26
C HIS A 135 -7.41 -20.44 -18.50
N GLY A 136 -7.38 -21.27 -17.47
CA GLY A 136 -6.17 -21.54 -16.71
C GLY A 136 -5.22 -22.45 -17.48
N SER A 137 -4.05 -21.95 -17.89
CA SER A 137 -2.93 -22.83 -18.27
C SER A 137 -2.57 -23.70 -17.06
N GLY A 138 -2.34 -25.00 -17.27
CA GLY A 138 -2.49 -26.10 -16.29
C GLY A 138 -1.68 -26.08 -14.97
N GLY A 139 -1.04 -24.98 -14.57
CA GLY A 139 -0.35 -24.80 -13.29
C GLY A 139 -1.06 -23.85 -12.32
N GLN A 140 -0.68 -23.88 -11.04
CA GLN A 140 -1.21 -22.94 -10.04
C GLN A 140 -0.87 -21.48 -10.39
N GLY A 141 0.31 -21.21 -10.97
CA GLY A 141 0.70 -19.89 -11.45
C GLY A 141 -0.20 -19.37 -12.58
N GLY A 142 -0.48 -20.22 -13.59
CA GLY A 142 -1.39 -19.90 -14.69
C GLY A 142 -2.81 -19.60 -14.21
N LYS A 143 -3.28 -20.33 -13.20
CA LYS A 143 -4.56 -20.04 -12.53
C LYS A 143 -4.55 -18.67 -11.83
N LEU A 144 -3.51 -18.37 -11.06
CA LEU A 144 -3.37 -17.08 -10.38
C LEU A 144 -3.38 -15.91 -11.38
N LEU A 145 -2.71 -16.10 -12.52
CA LEU A 145 -2.64 -15.11 -13.58
C LEU A 145 -4.00 -14.88 -14.25
N ALA A 146 -4.69 -15.97 -14.60
CA ALA A 146 -6.05 -15.93 -15.13
C ALA A 146 -7.01 -15.20 -14.15
N LEU A 147 -6.90 -15.46 -12.84
CA LEU A 147 -7.68 -14.76 -11.81
C LEU A 147 -7.33 -13.27 -11.70
N ALA A 148 -6.05 -12.93 -11.81
CA ALA A 148 -5.57 -11.55 -11.74
C ALA A 148 -5.96 -10.74 -12.98
N ALA A 149 -5.87 -11.31 -14.18
CA ALA A 149 -6.32 -10.71 -15.42
C ALA A 149 -7.83 -10.40 -15.36
N MET A 150 -8.63 -11.33 -14.81
CA MET A 150 -10.04 -11.05 -14.52
C MET A 150 -10.24 -9.85 -13.58
N GLY A 151 -9.41 -9.69 -12.55
CA GLY A 151 -9.59 -8.64 -11.54
C GLY A 151 -9.13 -7.26 -11.97
N SER A 152 -8.10 -7.19 -12.81
CA SER A 152 -7.40 -5.96 -13.18
C SER A 152 -7.83 -5.35 -14.50
N GLY A 153 -8.73 -6.03 -15.25
CA GLY A 153 -9.11 -5.61 -16.60
C GLY A 153 -7.95 -5.70 -17.60
N HIS A 154 -6.82 -6.32 -17.24
CA HIS A 154 -5.71 -6.47 -18.18
C HIS A 154 -6.06 -7.58 -19.19
N ALA A 155 -5.87 -7.29 -20.48
CA ALA A 155 -6.13 -8.25 -21.54
C ALA A 155 -5.27 -9.50 -21.31
N THR A 156 -5.91 -10.68 -21.35
CA THR A 156 -5.17 -11.95 -21.35
C THR A 156 -4.39 -12.02 -22.66
N HIS A 157 -3.07 -11.85 -22.58
CA HIS A 157 -2.21 -12.00 -23.73
C HIS A 157 -2.15 -13.50 -24.09
N THR A 158 -2.34 -13.85 -25.35
CA THR A 158 -2.34 -15.27 -25.78
C THR A 158 -0.97 -15.93 -25.59
N ASP A 159 0.08 -15.13 -25.55
CA ASP A 159 1.48 -15.50 -25.30
C ASP A 159 1.90 -15.25 -23.85
N GLU A 160 0.96 -15.05 -22.92
CA GLU A 160 1.28 -14.84 -21.52
C GLU A 160 1.80 -16.13 -20.86
N VAL A 161 3.02 -16.07 -20.33
CA VAL A 161 3.70 -17.20 -19.68
C VAL A 161 4.21 -16.77 -18.32
N VAL A 162 4.04 -17.63 -17.32
CA VAL A 162 4.63 -17.43 -15.99
C VAL A 162 6.14 -17.65 -16.11
N VAL A 163 6.92 -16.66 -15.70
CA VAL A 163 8.38 -16.67 -15.76
C VAL A 163 8.96 -17.01 -14.40
N ALA A 164 8.44 -16.40 -13.33
CA ALA A 164 9.01 -16.52 -12.00
C ALA A 164 7.93 -16.63 -10.92
N THR A 165 8.17 -17.52 -9.95
CA THR A 165 7.33 -17.66 -8.76
C THR A 165 8.20 -17.52 -7.51
N PHE A 166 7.75 -16.73 -6.55
CA PHE A 166 8.33 -16.64 -5.21
C PHE A 166 7.23 -16.88 -4.18
N ASP A 167 7.43 -17.86 -3.29
CA ASP A 167 6.47 -18.17 -2.25
C ASP A 167 6.94 -17.64 -0.88
N ASP A 168 5.98 -17.36 0.00
CA ASP A 168 6.18 -16.83 1.36
C ASP A 168 7.03 -15.55 1.44
N VAL A 169 6.86 -14.66 0.47
CA VAL A 169 7.56 -13.37 0.43
C VAL A 169 6.91 -12.39 1.41
N LEU A 170 7.71 -11.83 2.31
CA LEU A 170 7.25 -10.81 3.26
C LEU A 170 7.30 -9.43 2.60
N LEU A 171 6.14 -8.80 2.42
CA LEU A 171 6.06 -7.39 2.06
C LEU A 171 5.86 -6.55 3.32
N SER A 172 6.60 -5.47 3.43
CA SER A 172 6.40 -4.45 4.46
C SER A 172 5.34 -3.43 4.06
N TYR A 173 5.23 -3.13 2.77
CA TYR A 173 4.29 -2.15 2.22
C TYR A 173 3.88 -2.54 0.79
N PRO A 174 2.63 -2.98 0.54
CA PRO A 174 1.58 -3.30 1.51
C PRO A 174 1.99 -4.43 2.45
N SER A 175 1.67 -4.32 3.75
CA SER A 175 2.11 -5.31 4.72
C SER A 175 1.42 -6.66 4.55
N GLY A 176 2.17 -7.75 4.47
CA GLY A 176 1.61 -9.10 4.41
C GLY A 176 2.62 -10.14 3.95
N LYS A 177 2.22 -11.41 3.99
CA LYS A 177 2.96 -12.51 3.38
C LYS A 177 2.27 -12.88 2.08
N TYR A 178 3.01 -12.83 0.98
CA TYR A 178 2.47 -13.01 -0.35
C TYR A 178 3.19 -14.12 -1.10
N LYS A 179 2.47 -14.79 -1.97
CA LYS A 179 3.05 -15.50 -3.10
C LYS A 179 3.09 -14.53 -4.29
N ILE A 180 4.28 -14.32 -4.84
CA ILE A 180 4.50 -13.47 -6.01
C ILE A 180 4.60 -14.37 -7.23
N VAL A 181 3.76 -14.13 -8.24
CA VAL A 181 3.81 -14.79 -9.54
C VAL A 181 4.05 -13.71 -10.59
N ILE A 182 5.09 -13.88 -11.39
CA ILE A 182 5.53 -12.90 -12.39
C ILE A 182 5.41 -13.57 -13.76
N SER A 183 4.57 -13.01 -14.63
CA SER A 183 4.51 -13.37 -16.05
C SER A 183 5.42 -12.46 -16.89
N ASN A 184 5.41 -12.61 -18.20
CA ASN A 184 6.03 -11.67 -19.12
C ASN A 184 5.30 -10.32 -19.26
N TYR A 185 4.08 -10.19 -18.70
CA TYR A 185 3.29 -8.94 -18.76
C TYR A 185 2.88 -8.37 -17.40
N ASN A 186 2.69 -9.23 -16.39
CA ASN A 186 2.02 -8.86 -15.14
C ASN A 186 2.75 -9.43 -13.92
N VAL A 187 2.60 -8.73 -12.80
CA VAL A 187 2.98 -9.22 -11.47
C VAL A 187 1.71 -9.45 -10.67
N VAL A 188 1.57 -10.65 -10.11
CA VAL A 188 0.45 -11.05 -9.27
C VAL A 188 0.94 -11.32 -7.86
N LEU A 189 0.29 -10.71 -6.87
CA LEU A 189 0.53 -10.93 -5.45
C LEU A 189 -0.70 -11.64 -4.87
N GLU A 190 -0.53 -12.84 -4.34
CA GLU A 190 -1.56 -13.57 -3.59
C GLU A 190 -1.27 -13.48 -2.09
N ASP A 191 -2.11 -12.77 -1.35
CA ASP A 191 -2.03 -12.70 0.13
C ASP A 191 -2.27 -14.09 0.72
N LYS A 192 -1.24 -14.72 1.32
CA LYS A 192 -1.34 -16.07 1.87
C LYS A 192 -2.36 -16.20 3.00
N LYS A 193 -2.75 -15.11 3.67
CA LYS A 193 -3.79 -15.14 4.71
C LYS A 193 -5.20 -15.13 4.14
N LYS A 194 -5.40 -14.42 3.03
CA LYS A 194 -6.72 -14.29 2.38
C LYS A 194 -6.93 -15.31 1.26
N GLY A 195 -5.85 -15.88 0.73
CA GLY A 195 -5.85 -16.79 -0.41
C GLY A 195 -6.30 -16.11 -1.70
N THR A 196 -6.54 -16.94 -2.72
CA THR A 196 -6.91 -16.51 -4.07
C THR A 196 -8.24 -15.77 -4.18
N SER A 197 -9.22 -16.02 -3.30
CA SER A 197 -10.58 -15.48 -3.48
C SER A 197 -10.73 -14.01 -3.07
N SER A 198 -9.82 -13.47 -2.26
CA SER A 198 -9.91 -12.09 -1.75
C SER A 198 -8.56 -11.40 -1.54
N GLY A 199 -7.46 -12.12 -1.76
CA GLY A 199 -6.10 -11.66 -1.53
C GLY A 199 -5.30 -11.35 -2.79
N LEU A 200 -5.90 -11.46 -3.97
CA LEU A 200 -5.20 -11.24 -5.24
C LEU A 200 -5.09 -9.76 -5.57
N LEU A 201 -3.88 -9.36 -5.90
CA LEU A 201 -3.50 -8.03 -6.36
C LEU A 201 -2.65 -8.22 -7.60
N SER A 202 -2.77 -7.32 -8.56
CA SER A 202 -1.88 -7.33 -9.71
C SER A 202 -1.61 -5.95 -10.26
N PHE A 203 -0.49 -5.81 -10.94
CA PHE A 203 -0.08 -4.62 -11.67
C PHE A 203 0.73 -5.04 -12.90
N SER A 204 0.77 -4.20 -13.93
CA SER A 204 1.54 -4.49 -15.13
C SER A 204 3.03 -4.37 -14.86
N LEU A 205 3.84 -5.18 -15.52
CA LEU A 205 5.29 -4.99 -15.52
C LEU A 205 5.70 -3.63 -16.08
N SER A 206 4.93 -3.07 -17.01
CA SER A 206 5.16 -1.75 -17.60
C SER A 206 4.96 -0.59 -16.60
N ASP A 207 4.21 -0.85 -15.51
CA ASP A 207 4.01 0.10 -14.43
C ASP A 207 5.24 0.22 -13.54
N ILE A 208 6.14 -0.76 -13.54
CA ILE A 208 7.38 -0.65 -12.77
C ILE A 208 8.25 0.43 -13.44
N GLN A 209 8.63 1.46 -12.68
CA GLN A 209 9.49 2.54 -13.16
C GLN A 209 10.97 2.20 -12.95
N ASN A 210 11.32 1.80 -11.74
CA ASN A 210 12.66 1.43 -11.31
C ASN A 210 12.60 0.63 -10.00
N LEU A 211 13.74 0.06 -9.63
CA LEU A 211 13.92 -0.67 -8.37
C LEU A 211 14.99 -0.04 -7.49
N PHE A 212 14.84 -0.22 -6.17
CA PHE A 212 15.92 0.00 -5.22
C PHE A 212 16.22 -1.28 -4.45
N LEU A 213 17.51 -1.55 -4.25
CA LEU A 213 18.01 -2.52 -3.28
C LEU A 213 18.67 -1.74 -2.14
N CYS A 214 18.01 -1.71 -0.99
CA CYS A 214 18.39 -0.88 0.16
C CYS A 214 18.80 -1.76 1.34
N ASP A 215 20.03 -1.61 1.83
CA ASP A 215 20.48 -2.26 3.06
C ASP A 215 19.78 -1.64 4.27
N VAL A 216 19.44 -2.46 5.25
CA VAL A 216 18.85 -2.02 6.52
C VAL A 216 19.96 -1.92 7.57
N PRO A 217 20.34 -0.70 8.02
CA PRO A 217 21.37 -0.52 9.03
C PRO A 217 21.01 -1.19 10.36
N VAL A 218 22.02 -1.79 10.98
CA VAL A 218 21.96 -2.28 12.35
C VAL A 218 22.76 -1.31 13.23
N TYR A 219 22.09 -0.30 13.79
CA TYR A 219 22.70 0.81 14.54
C TYR A 219 23.41 0.42 15.87
N PHE A 220 23.65 -0.86 16.15
CA PHE A 220 24.13 -1.33 17.46
C PHE A 220 25.36 -2.24 17.45
N SER A 221 26.19 -2.23 16.40
CA SER A 221 27.54 -2.80 16.48
C SER A 221 28.60 -1.79 16.04
N PRO A 222 29.17 -1.00 16.97
CA PRO A 222 30.28 -0.08 16.69
C PRO A 222 31.61 -0.81 16.44
N THR A 223 31.66 -2.14 16.59
CA THR A 223 32.92 -2.86 16.83
C THR A 223 33.14 -4.13 16.01
N GLU A 224 32.30 -4.44 15.03
CA GLU A 224 32.57 -5.57 14.12
C GLU A 224 32.31 -5.10 12.69
N GLU A 225 33.23 -5.40 11.78
CA GLU A 225 32.99 -5.32 10.33
C GLU A 225 31.73 -6.15 10.04
N VAL A 226 30.58 -5.50 9.98
CA VAL A 226 29.32 -6.19 9.70
C VAL A 226 29.41 -6.67 8.26
N ASP A 227 29.57 -7.98 8.09
CA ASP A 227 29.61 -8.59 6.76
C ASP A 227 28.35 -8.16 5.99
N ALA A 228 28.55 -7.38 4.93
CA ALA A 228 27.48 -6.83 4.11
C ALA A 228 26.58 -7.92 3.54
N ASN A 229 27.03 -9.18 3.52
CA ASN A 229 26.25 -10.34 3.11
C ASN A 229 25.15 -10.74 4.10
N ILE A 230 25.22 -10.27 5.35
CA ILE A 230 24.31 -10.68 6.44
C ILE A 230 23.25 -9.61 6.70
N LEU A 231 23.39 -8.39 6.17
CA LEU A 231 22.43 -7.32 6.43
C LEU A 231 21.03 -7.65 5.86
N PRO A 232 19.94 -7.34 6.59
CA PRO A 232 18.61 -7.35 6.01
C PRO A 232 18.54 -6.31 4.90
N GLN A 233 17.73 -6.59 3.87
CA GLN A 233 17.59 -5.72 2.71
C GLN A 233 16.12 -5.48 2.37
N TYR A 234 15.82 -4.29 1.86
CA TYR A 234 14.57 -3.99 1.20
C TYR A 234 14.75 -4.02 -0.33
N VAL A 235 13.88 -4.74 -1.01
CA VAL A 235 13.69 -4.60 -2.47
C VAL A 235 12.46 -3.74 -2.68
N VAL A 236 12.63 -2.56 -3.25
CA VAL A 236 11.57 -1.57 -3.45
C VAL A 236 11.25 -1.46 -4.92
N LEU A 237 10.00 -1.70 -5.30
CA LEU A 237 9.47 -1.41 -6.63
C LEU A 237 8.77 -0.06 -6.59
N ILE A 238 9.18 0.85 -7.47
CA ILE A 238 8.47 2.12 -7.69
C ILE A 238 7.50 1.91 -8.86
N LEU A 239 6.22 2.18 -8.64
CA LEU A 239 5.16 2.04 -9.63
C LEU A 239 4.75 3.40 -10.19
N LYS A 240 4.66 3.52 -11.51
CA LYS A 240 4.08 4.68 -12.21
C LYS A 240 2.60 4.80 -11.88
N ASN A 241 1.88 3.68 -11.97
CA ASN A 241 0.48 3.57 -11.63
C ASN A 241 0.31 2.92 -10.25
N PRO A 242 -0.37 3.57 -9.29
CA PRO A 242 -0.52 3.02 -7.95
C PRO A 242 -1.28 1.70 -7.94
N LEU A 243 -0.74 0.72 -7.22
CA LEU A 243 -1.48 -0.47 -6.83
C LEU A 243 -2.57 -0.08 -5.83
N LYS A 244 -3.83 -0.33 -6.15
CA LYS A 244 -4.96 -0.03 -5.26
C LYS A 244 -5.38 -1.25 -4.46
N ILE A 245 -5.45 -1.10 -3.14
CA ILE A 245 -6.01 -2.10 -2.24
C ILE A 245 -7.13 -1.44 -1.45
N ARG A 246 -8.38 -1.80 -1.78
CA ARG A 246 -9.59 -1.19 -1.20
C ARG A 246 -9.55 0.33 -1.42
N THR A 247 -9.35 1.12 -0.36
CA THR A 247 -9.31 2.57 -0.38
C THR A 247 -7.88 3.13 -0.45
N THR A 248 -6.87 2.29 -0.23
CA THR A 248 -5.47 2.72 -0.11
C THR A 248 -4.73 2.50 -1.42
N THR A 249 -3.97 3.51 -1.85
CA THR A 249 -3.11 3.49 -3.03
C THR A 249 -1.66 3.30 -2.63
N TYR A 250 -0.95 2.44 -3.35
CA TYR A 250 0.45 2.12 -3.12
C TYR A 250 1.26 2.43 -4.38
N ASN A 251 2.02 3.53 -4.36
CA ASN A 251 3.02 3.83 -5.41
C ASN A 251 4.29 2.97 -5.26
N HIS A 252 4.41 2.25 -4.13
CA HIS A 252 5.60 1.52 -3.75
C HIS A 252 5.22 0.12 -3.29
N VAL A 253 5.96 -0.88 -3.75
CA VAL A 253 5.93 -2.25 -3.19
C VAL A 253 7.26 -2.52 -2.53
N VAL A 254 7.28 -2.67 -1.21
CA VAL A 254 8.49 -2.92 -0.42
C VAL A 254 8.49 -4.36 0.04
N ILE A 255 9.43 -5.14 -0.47
CA ILE A 255 9.72 -6.50 -0.07
C ILE A 255 10.80 -6.47 0.99
N SER A 256 10.55 -7.12 2.12
CA SER A 256 11.48 -7.24 3.24
C SER A 256 12.22 -8.58 3.16
N CYS A 257 13.52 -8.53 2.91
CA CYS A 257 14.40 -9.69 2.93
C CYS A 257 15.18 -9.72 4.26
N PRO A 258 14.89 -10.68 5.16
CA PRO A 258 15.61 -10.79 6.41
C PRO A 258 17.08 -11.18 6.19
N ALA A 259 17.91 -10.82 7.17
CA ALA A 259 19.31 -11.20 7.28
C ALA A 259 19.50 -12.72 7.10
N GLY A 260 20.47 -13.12 6.28
CA GLY A 260 20.82 -14.53 6.08
C GLY A 260 19.83 -15.36 5.25
N LEU A 261 18.83 -14.75 4.62
CA LEU A 261 17.93 -15.46 3.69
C LEU A 261 18.64 -15.71 2.35
N THR A 262 19.45 -16.77 2.32
CA THR A 262 20.20 -17.24 1.15
C THR A 262 19.72 -18.61 0.71
N LEU A 263 19.68 -18.83 -0.60
CA LEU A 263 19.46 -20.12 -1.23
C LEU A 263 20.80 -20.73 -1.63
N ASP A 264 21.02 -21.99 -1.28
CA ASP A 264 22.24 -22.72 -1.64
C ASP A 264 22.10 -23.40 -3.02
N GLU A 265 23.17 -24.06 -3.44
CA GLU A 265 23.18 -24.83 -4.71
C GLU A 265 22.34 -26.11 -4.63
N GLU A 266 22.04 -26.60 -3.42
CA GLU A 266 21.18 -27.76 -3.20
C GLU A 266 19.69 -27.40 -3.40
N HIS A 267 19.29 -26.21 -2.97
CA HIS A 267 17.94 -25.66 -3.04
C HIS A 267 17.93 -24.30 -3.76
N PRO A 268 18.38 -24.23 -5.02
CA PRO A 268 18.41 -22.98 -5.76
C PRO A 268 16.99 -22.55 -6.10
N TRP A 269 16.82 -21.24 -6.29
CA TRP A 269 15.63 -20.74 -6.96
C TRP A 269 15.62 -21.21 -8.41
N ARG A 270 14.46 -21.64 -8.90
CA ARG A 270 14.27 -22.11 -10.28
C ARG A 270 13.26 -21.24 -10.99
N CYS A 271 13.66 -20.72 -12.14
CA CYS A 271 12.78 -20.08 -13.09
C CYS A 271 11.77 -21.11 -13.62
N GLU A 272 10.56 -20.66 -13.96
CA GLU A 272 9.55 -21.54 -14.57
C GLU A 272 9.89 -21.87 -16.03
N LEU A 273 10.66 -20.98 -16.68
CA LEU A 273 11.27 -21.22 -17.99
C LEU A 273 12.56 -22.03 -17.82
N LYS A 274 12.62 -23.21 -18.45
CA LYS A 274 13.63 -24.23 -18.11
C LYS A 274 14.96 -24.01 -18.80
N THR A 275 14.95 -23.37 -19.97
CA THR A 275 16.15 -23.17 -20.80
C THR A 275 16.48 -21.69 -20.95
N GLN A 276 17.76 -21.37 -21.14
CA GLN A 276 18.19 -19.99 -21.36
C GLN A 276 17.59 -19.41 -22.65
N ASP A 277 17.44 -20.23 -23.69
CA ASP A 277 16.84 -19.81 -24.96
C ASP A 277 15.36 -19.45 -24.80
N GLU A 278 14.61 -20.21 -24.00
CA GLU A 278 13.23 -19.87 -23.65
C GLU A 278 13.15 -18.53 -22.93
N ILE A 279 14.04 -18.29 -21.95
CA ILE A 279 14.10 -17.01 -21.22
C ILE A 279 14.38 -15.86 -22.19
N ASN A 280 15.42 -16.00 -23.02
CA ASN A 280 15.84 -14.97 -23.95
C ASN A 280 14.76 -14.66 -24.99
N LYS A 281 14.10 -15.69 -25.53
CA LYS A 281 13.02 -15.55 -26.51
C LYS A 281 11.77 -14.92 -25.90
N THR A 282 11.35 -15.39 -24.73
CA THR A 282 10.11 -14.94 -24.07
C THR A 282 10.24 -13.51 -23.58
N LEU A 283 11.39 -13.17 -22.97
CA LEU A 283 11.65 -11.83 -22.45
C LEU A 283 12.26 -10.90 -23.49
N GLN A 284 12.59 -11.37 -24.69
CA GLN A 284 13.28 -10.60 -25.74
C GLN A 284 14.54 -9.92 -25.18
N LEU A 285 15.37 -10.70 -24.48
CA LEU A 285 16.64 -10.21 -23.91
C LEU A 285 17.73 -10.17 -24.99
N PRO A 286 18.63 -9.17 -24.95
CA PRO A 286 19.75 -9.12 -25.89
C PRO A 286 20.69 -10.32 -25.70
N PRO A 287 21.36 -10.78 -26.77
CA PRO A 287 22.35 -11.85 -26.66
C PRO A 287 23.47 -11.39 -25.72
N THR A 288 23.75 -12.22 -24.72
CA THR A 288 24.80 -11.95 -23.74
C THR A 288 26.16 -12.19 -24.38
N LYS A 289 27.13 -11.29 -24.17
CA LYS A 289 28.50 -11.46 -24.68
C LYS A 289 29.21 -12.60 -23.94
N GLU A 290 30.14 -13.28 -24.60
CA GLU A 290 30.92 -14.35 -23.98
C GLU A 290 31.60 -13.86 -22.68
N GLY A 291 31.32 -14.54 -21.57
CA GLY A 291 31.88 -14.26 -20.25
C GLY A 291 31.00 -13.38 -19.33
N GLU A 292 29.95 -12.73 -19.84
CA GLU A 292 29.01 -11.99 -19.00
C GLU A 292 27.87 -12.91 -18.54
N VAL A 293 27.47 -12.81 -17.26
CA VAL A 293 26.37 -13.61 -16.73
C VAL A 293 25.05 -13.05 -17.28
N PRO A 294 24.17 -13.88 -17.87
CA PRO A 294 22.89 -13.41 -18.38
C PRO A 294 22.09 -12.69 -17.29
N PRO A 295 21.24 -11.70 -17.64
CA PRO A 295 20.43 -10.95 -16.67
C PRO A 295 19.56 -11.86 -15.79
N LEU A 296 19.04 -12.93 -16.40
CA LEU A 296 18.27 -13.97 -15.74
C LEU A 296 18.72 -15.33 -16.27
N VAL A 297 18.95 -16.26 -15.36
CA VAL A 297 19.34 -17.65 -15.66
C VAL A 297 18.28 -18.62 -15.10
N PRO A 298 18.18 -19.86 -15.62
CA PRO A 298 17.14 -20.81 -15.20
C PRO A 298 17.22 -21.21 -13.72
N THR A 299 18.41 -21.18 -13.13
CA THR A 299 18.63 -21.54 -11.72
C THR A 299 19.57 -20.55 -11.06
N MET A 300 19.19 -20.04 -9.90
CA MET A 300 19.97 -19.04 -9.15
C MET A 300 20.09 -19.43 -7.68
N SER A 301 21.31 -19.34 -7.15
CA SER A 301 21.63 -19.42 -5.73
C SER A 301 22.17 -18.07 -5.24
N GLY A 302 22.24 -17.89 -3.92
CA GLY A 302 22.66 -16.65 -3.27
C GLY A 302 21.54 -15.98 -2.47
N ARG A 303 21.70 -14.69 -2.16
CA ARG A 303 20.71 -13.94 -1.38
C ARG A 303 19.40 -13.82 -2.14
N VAL A 304 18.28 -14.03 -1.45
CA VAL A 304 16.95 -13.92 -2.06
C VAL A 304 16.67 -12.50 -2.56
N SER A 305 17.20 -11.47 -1.91
CA SER A 305 17.14 -10.08 -2.37
C SER A 305 17.84 -9.86 -3.72
N ASP A 306 19.00 -10.47 -3.93
CA ASP A 306 19.75 -10.41 -5.20
C ASP A 306 19.00 -11.14 -6.31
N ILE A 307 18.42 -12.31 -6.00
CA ILE A 307 17.60 -13.08 -6.93
C ILE A 307 16.36 -12.27 -7.34
N LEU A 308 15.59 -11.77 -6.37
CA LEU A 308 14.42 -10.92 -6.63
C LEU A 308 14.77 -9.70 -7.50
N THR A 309 15.84 -8.99 -7.14
CA THR A 309 16.27 -7.78 -7.86
C THR A 309 16.67 -8.11 -9.30
N ARG A 310 17.45 -9.17 -9.52
CA ARG A 310 17.84 -9.63 -10.87
C ARG A 310 16.63 -10.06 -11.69
N THR A 311 15.71 -10.82 -11.09
CA THR A 311 14.49 -11.28 -11.75
C THR A 311 13.63 -10.11 -12.20
N PHE A 312 13.30 -9.16 -11.32
CA PHE A 312 12.51 -8.00 -11.72
C PHE A 312 13.25 -7.10 -12.71
N LYS A 313 14.55 -6.87 -12.53
CA LYS A 313 15.38 -6.08 -13.46
C LYS A 313 15.36 -6.66 -14.87
N ALA A 314 15.51 -7.98 -14.99
CA ALA A 314 15.52 -8.68 -16.28
C ALA A 314 14.14 -8.68 -16.95
N ILE A 315 13.08 -8.97 -16.19
CA ILE A 315 11.72 -9.12 -16.73
C ILE A 315 11.12 -7.75 -17.07
N ALA A 316 11.20 -6.78 -16.15
CA ALA A 316 10.62 -5.45 -16.36
C ALA A 316 11.52 -4.50 -17.17
N LYS A 317 12.79 -4.88 -17.42
CA LYS A 317 13.77 -4.10 -18.21
C LYS A 317 13.98 -2.67 -17.70
N VAL A 318 13.92 -2.50 -16.38
CA VAL A 318 14.09 -1.22 -15.70
C VAL A 318 15.40 -1.16 -14.90
N PRO A 319 15.94 0.03 -14.64
CA PRO A 319 17.13 0.16 -13.83
C PRO A 319 16.88 -0.23 -12.37
N ALA A 320 17.90 -0.82 -11.75
CA ALA A 320 17.95 -1.10 -10.32
C ALA A 320 19.07 -0.26 -9.69
N TYR A 321 18.73 0.48 -8.64
CA TYR A 321 19.63 1.37 -7.92
C TYR A 321 19.94 0.81 -6.52
N GLY A 322 21.10 1.14 -5.97
CA GLY A 322 21.38 0.89 -4.56
C GLY A 322 20.78 1.98 -3.68
N GLY A 323 20.52 1.66 -2.40
CA GLY A 323 20.19 2.65 -1.37
C GLY A 323 21.37 3.50 -0.89
N ILE A 324 22.55 3.32 -1.47
CA ILE A 324 23.78 4.02 -1.12
C ILE A 324 24.00 5.19 -2.09
N ASN A 325 24.31 6.34 -1.52
CA ASN A 325 24.74 7.55 -2.20
C ASN A 325 26.25 7.73 -2.01
N LYS A 326 26.95 7.99 -3.12
CA LYS A 326 28.40 8.16 -3.08
C LYS A 326 28.83 9.51 -2.51
N GLU A 327 27.96 10.52 -2.63
CA GLU A 327 28.22 11.90 -2.23
C GLU A 327 27.77 12.18 -0.79
N TYR A 328 26.94 11.31 -0.20
CA TYR A 328 26.46 11.44 1.18
C TYR A 328 26.51 10.11 1.92
N LYS A 329 27.12 10.12 3.11
CA LYS A 329 27.28 8.96 3.98
C LYS A 329 26.97 9.36 5.42
N SER A 330 26.07 8.62 6.05
CA SER A 330 25.65 8.82 7.44
C SER A 330 26.81 8.58 8.40
N VAL A 331 26.97 9.48 9.36
CA VAL A 331 28.03 9.40 10.38
C VAL A 331 27.78 8.22 11.31
N LEU A 332 26.53 7.98 11.70
CA LEU A 332 26.13 6.91 12.62
C LEU A 332 26.26 5.49 12.05
N THR A 333 26.48 5.38 10.74
CA THR A 333 26.73 4.10 10.06
C THR A 333 28.21 3.88 9.74
N SER A 334 29.11 4.58 10.44
CA SER A 334 30.55 4.59 10.14
C SER A 334 30.84 4.92 8.67
N HIS A 335 30.02 5.79 8.08
CA HIS A 335 30.06 6.19 6.67
C HIS A 335 29.91 5.04 5.65
N SER A 336 29.29 3.93 6.05
CA SER A 336 29.01 2.79 5.16
C SER A 336 27.69 2.92 4.41
N GLN A 337 26.73 3.67 4.95
CA GLN A 337 25.39 3.80 4.38
C GLN A 337 24.95 5.26 4.26
N SER A 338 23.88 5.48 3.52
CA SER A 338 23.30 6.81 3.25
C SER A 338 21.89 6.92 3.82
N SER A 339 21.65 6.26 4.95
CA SER A 339 20.32 6.18 5.57
C SER A 339 20.36 6.45 7.07
N MET A 340 19.28 7.02 7.56
CA MET A 340 19.15 7.53 8.93
C MET A 340 17.78 7.17 9.49
N ARG A 341 17.75 6.79 10.76
CA ARG A 341 16.50 6.48 11.47
C ARG A 341 15.73 7.76 11.74
N CYS A 342 14.43 7.75 11.45
CA CYS A 342 13.54 8.86 11.74
C CYS A 342 12.09 8.39 11.86
N LEU A 343 11.21 9.31 12.21
CA LEU A 343 9.77 9.16 12.28
C LEU A 343 9.12 9.90 11.12
N PHE A 344 8.20 9.25 10.41
CA PHE A 344 7.34 9.88 9.41
C PHE A 344 5.88 9.50 9.70
N HIS A 345 5.02 10.50 9.85
CA HIS A 345 3.63 10.32 10.31
C HIS A 345 3.51 9.47 11.60
N GLY A 346 4.47 9.65 12.53
CA GLY A 346 4.51 8.93 13.81
C GLY A 346 4.93 7.45 13.72
N ALA A 347 5.27 6.94 12.54
CA ALA A 347 5.83 5.61 12.36
C ALA A 347 7.36 5.69 12.26
N GLU A 348 8.07 4.76 12.89
CA GLU A 348 9.54 4.65 12.78
C GLU A 348 9.95 3.97 11.48
N GLY A 349 11.01 4.50 10.86
CA GLY A 349 11.59 3.98 9.64
C GLY A 349 12.98 4.55 9.37
N LEU A 350 13.38 4.48 8.11
CA LEU A 350 14.67 4.84 7.59
C LEU A 350 14.48 5.80 6.43
N LEU A 351 15.10 6.97 6.53
CA LEU A 351 15.22 7.92 5.44
C LEU A 351 16.53 7.65 4.71
N TYR A 352 16.44 7.15 3.49
CA TYR A 352 17.56 6.99 2.57
C TYR A 352 17.71 8.27 1.75
N ILE A 353 18.91 8.82 1.76
CA ILE A 353 19.30 9.93 0.89
C ILE A 353 19.94 9.30 -0.35
N VAL A 354 19.14 9.17 -1.42
CA VAL A 354 19.60 8.60 -2.70
C VAL A 354 19.98 9.72 -3.66
N ASN A 355 20.74 9.42 -4.72
CA ASN A 355 21.20 10.45 -5.67
C ASN A 355 20.05 11.28 -6.30
N SER A 356 18.86 10.69 -6.44
CA SER A 356 17.71 11.36 -7.05
C SER A 356 16.80 12.08 -6.06
N GLY A 357 16.98 11.91 -4.75
CA GLY A 357 16.04 12.44 -3.77
C GLY A 357 16.03 11.72 -2.42
N PHE A 358 14.91 11.84 -1.73
CA PHE A 358 14.61 11.17 -0.47
C PHE A 358 13.80 9.90 -0.72
N LEU A 359 14.14 8.81 -0.01
CA LEU A 359 13.36 7.58 0.01
C LEU A 359 13.17 7.13 1.45
N TYR A 360 11.96 7.31 1.99
CA TYR A 360 11.60 6.83 3.32
C TYR A 360 11.00 5.42 3.23
N LEU A 361 11.53 4.49 4.02
CA LEU A 361 11.08 3.11 4.15
C LEU A 361 10.86 2.75 5.62
N HIS A 362 9.96 1.86 5.99
CA HIS A 362 9.10 1.03 5.15
C HIS A 362 7.63 1.46 5.18
N ARG A 363 7.18 2.25 6.17
CA ARG A 363 5.74 2.54 6.37
C ARG A 363 5.47 4.00 6.80
N PRO A 364 4.76 4.80 5.99
CA PRO A 364 4.43 4.58 4.57
C PRO A 364 5.66 4.77 3.68
N ALA A 365 5.94 3.84 2.77
CA ALA A 365 7.03 4.03 1.83
C ALA A 365 6.77 5.27 0.95
N THR A 366 7.71 6.21 0.94
CA THR A 366 7.55 7.53 0.34
C THR A 366 8.83 7.93 -0.38
N ARG A 367 8.72 8.38 -1.64
CA ARG A 367 9.83 8.87 -2.45
C ARG A 367 9.54 10.32 -2.82
N ILE A 368 10.53 11.18 -2.65
CA ILE A 368 10.47 12.61 -2.99
C ILE A 368 11.70 12.92 -3.82
N LEU A 369 11.53 13.36 -5.06
CA LEU A 369 12.66 13.66 -5.94
C LEU A 369 13.22 15.05 -5.65
N PHE A 370 14.53 15.25 -5.78
CA PHE A 370 15.12 16.58 -5.56
C PHE A 370 14.59 17.65 -6.51
N ASN A 371 14.22 17.28 -7.74
CA ASN A 371 13.62 18.21 -8.71
C ASN A 371 12.19 18.64 -8.35
N GLU A 372 11.53 17.95 -7.41
CA GLU A 372 10.21 18.30 -6.89
C GLU A 372 10.31 19.13 -5.61
N VAL A 373 11.50 19.28 -5.02
CA VAL A 373 11.69 19.97 -3.74
C VAL A 373 11.86 21.48 -3.97
N ALA A 374 10.98 22.27 -3.35
CA ALA A 374 11.05 23.72 -3.33
C ALA A 374 12.10 24.23 -2.35
N ARG A 375 12.04 23.72 -1.11
CA ARG A 375 12.96 24.05 -0.02
C ARG A 375 12.91 22.99 1.06
N VAL A 376 13.97 22.95 1.86
CA VAL A 376 14.07 22.13 3.07
C VAL A 376 14.28 23.04 4.27
N GLU A 377 13.47 22.86 5.30
CA GLU A 377 13.57 23.59 6.57
C GLU A 377 14.04 22.62 7.66
N LEU A 378 14.98 23.08 8.47
CA LEU A 378 15.36 22.40 9.71
C LEU A 378 14.71 23.10 10.88
N ASP A 379 14.06 22.30 11.73
CA ASP A 379 13.46 22.75 12.98
C ASP A 379 14.14 22.03 14.15
N GLU A 380 14.81 22.81 14.99
CA GLU A 380 15.45 22.33 16.22
C GLU A 380 14.59 22.57 17.47
N SER A 381 13.47 23.28 17.34
CA SER A 381 12.64 23.69 18.47
C SER A 381 11.80 22.54 19.02
N GLU A 382 11.44 21.56 18.20
CA GLU A 382 10.44 20.54 18.54
C GLU A 382 11.02 19.22 19.10
N SER A 383 12.34 19.07 19.12
CA SER A 383 12.99 17.83 19.54
C SER A 383 14.08 18.11 20.57
N GLY A 384 14.02 17.43 21.73
CA GLY A 384 14.97 17.62 22.83
C GLY A 384 16.44 17.50 22.41
N GLN A 385 17.38 17.77 23.32
CA GLN A 385 18.79 18.06 23.00
C GLN A 385 19.56 17.07 22.07
N ALA A 386 19.03 15.89 21.76
CA ALA A 386 19.66 14.87 20.92
C ALA A 386 19.11 14.74 19.48
N THR A 387 17.96 15.34 19.14
CA THR A 387 17.35 15.14 17.80
C THR A 387 16.86 16.44 17.15
N PHE A 388 16.65 16.43 15.84
CA PHE A 388 16.07 17.53 15.05
C PHE A 388 14.96 17.03 14.11
N GLN A 389 14.22 17.97 13.53
CA GLN A 389 13.18 17.75 12.53
C GLN A 389 13.56 18.33 11.17
N LEU A 390 13.30 17.58 10.11
CA LEU A 390 13.51 17.96 8.71
C LEU A 390 12.15 18.09 8.02
N ALA A 391 11.80 19.29 7.57
CA ALA A 391 10.60 19.55 6.78
C ALA A 391 10.99 19.76 5.30
N VAL A 392 10.44 18.93 4.42
CA VAL A 392 10.64 19.02 2.97
C VAL A 392 9.37 19.55 2.32
N PHE A 393 9.48 20.67 1.63
CA PHE A 393 8.39 21.29 0.88
C PHE A 393 8.56 20.99 -0.60
N THR A 394 7.53 20.46 -1.24
CA THR A 394 7.58 20.10 -2.66
C THR A 394 6.69 21.00 -3.51
N THR A 395 7.13 21.37 -4.71
CA THR A 395 6.30 22.06 -5.71
C THR A 395 5.37 21.05 -6.39
N GLY A 396 4.25 20.72 -5.75
CA GLY A 396 3.27 19.78 -6.29
C GLY A 396 2.22 20.46 -7.18
N ALA A 397 1.65 19.70 -8.13
CA ALA A 397 0.53 20.17 -8.96
C ALA A 397 -0.74 20.51 -8.14
N LYS A 398 -0.82 20.05 -6.88
CA LYS A 398 -1.93 20.31 -5.96
C LYS A 398 -1.61 21.36 -4.87
N GLY A 399 -0.44 21.99 -4.95
CA GLY A 399 0.09 22.91 -3.94
C GLY A 399 1.37 22.39 -3.28
N ASP A 400 1.86 23.16 -2.31
CA ASP A 400 3.05 22.82 -1.54
C ASP A 400 2.75 21.67 -0.55
N ASP A 401 3.02 20.43 -0.96
CA ASP A 401 2.98 19.30 -0.03
C ASP A 401 4.17 19.40 0.95
N LYS A 402 3.91 19.22 2.25
CA LYS A 402 4.90 19.27 3.32
C LYS A 402 5.13 17.87 3.90
N TYR A 403 6.36 17.39 3.84
CA TYR A 403 6.80 16.12 4.42
C TYR A 403 7.67 16.39 5.63
N VAL A 404 7.29 15.88 6.81
CA VAL A 404 8.00 16.14 8.06
C VAL A 404 8.61 14.85 8.60
N PHE A 405 9.94 14.80 8.61
CA PHE A 405 10.71 13.72 9.22
C PHE A 405 11.25 14.18 10.57
N SER A 406 10.85 13.52 11.64
CA SER A 406 11.24 13.90 13.02
C SER A 406 12.08 12.83 13.68
N GLY A 407 12.71 13.17 14.81
CA GLY A 407 13.52 12.23 15.57
C GLY A 407 14.84 11.83 14.90
N ILE A 408 15.37 12.69 14.02
CA ILE A 408 16.68 12.48 13.40
C ILE A 408 17.77 12.87 14.40
N ALA A 409 18.80 12.04 14.56
CA ALA A 409 19.91 12.29 15.47
C ALA A 409 20.72 13.53 15.07
N LYS A 410 21.08 14.38 16.05
CA LYS A 410 21.78 15.66 15.79
C LYS A 410 23.15 15.48 15.15
N GLU A 411 23.81 14.34 15.37
CA GLU A 411 25.10 13.98 14.78
C GLU A 411 25.05 13.88 13.25
N GLU A 412 23.86 13.66 12.66
CA GLU A 412 23.68 13.59 11.21
C GLU A 412 23.46 14.98 10.57
N LYS A 413 23.19 16.02 11.38
CA LYS A 413 22.74 17.33 10.90
C LYS A 413 23.74 17.95 9.92
N ASP A 414 24.98 18.14 10.35
CA ASP A 414 25.96 18.91 9.59
C ASP A 414 26.29 18.26 8.24
N GLY A 415 26.48 16.92 8.24
CA GLY A 415 26.73 16.16 7.03
C GLY A 415 25.54 16.15 6.07
N LEU A 416 24.32 16.05 6.60
CA LEU A 416 23.09 16.09 5.79
C LEU A 416 22.91 17.47 5.16
N LEU A 417 23.11 18.54 5.94
CA LEU A 417 22.88 19.90 5.51
C LEU A 417 23.88 20.34 4.45
N SER A 418 25.16 20.02 4.66
CA SER A 418 26.23 20.23 3.67
C SER A 418 25.88 19.57 2.34
N TYR A 419 25.38 18.33 2.37
CA TYR A 419 24.97 17.63 1.16
C TYR A 419 23.73 18.26 0.51
N LEU A 420 22.67 18.51 1.29
CA LEU A 420 21.41 19.03 0.78
C LEU A 420 21.56 20.42 0.17
N ALA A 421 22.43 21.27 0.72
CA ALA A 421 22.74 22.58 0.15
C ALA A 421 23.30 22.50 -1.29
N THR A 422 23.90 21.37 -1.68
CA THR A 422 24.36 21.15 -3.07
C THR A 422 23.24 20.73 -4.04
N LYS A 423 22.07 20.33 -3.53
CA LYS A 423 20.96 19.75 -4.33
C LYS A 423 19.68 20.57 -4.29
N VAL A 424 19.36 21.20 -3.15
CA VAL A 424 18.08 21.88 -2.88
C VAL A 424 18.30 23.13 -2.04
N LYS A 425 17.36 24.08 -2.09
CA LYS A 425 17.40 25.28 -1.24
C LYS A 425 17.18 24.89 0.22
N VAL A 426 18.11 25.25 1.10
CA VAL A 426 18.01 25.02 2.54
C VAL A 426 17.66 26.33 3.25
N VAL A 427 16.67 26.28 4.15
CA VAL A 427 16.26 27.41 4.99
C VAL A 427 16.40 26.98 6.45
N HIS A 428 17.01 27.83 7.27
CA HIS A 428 17.14 27.59 8.71
C HIS A 428 16.06 28.36 9.44
N THR A 429 15.26 27.67 10.24
CA THR A 429 14.24 28.30 11.09
C THR A 429 14.59 28.00 12.55
N GLY A 430 15.06 29.01 13.30
CA GLY A 430 15.17 28.91 14.76
C GLY A 430 16.54 28.60 15.38
N GLY A 431 17.64 29.05 14.78
CA GLY A 431 18.96 29.10 15.44
C GLY A 431 19.72 30.32 14.91
N ASP A 432 20.42 31.03 15.80
CA ASP A 432 21.02 32.35 15.60
C ASP A 432 21.54 32.54 14.17
N ALA A 433 21.10 33.62 13.54
CA ALA A 433 21.85 34.20 12.46
C ALA A 433 23.26 34.45 13.01
N MET A 434 24.19 33.53 12.73
CA MET A 434 25.54 33.93 12.43
C MET A 434 25.38 34.86 11.24
N GLU A 435 25.23 36.15 11.56
CA GLU A 435 25.69 37.22 10.72
C GLU A 435 27.05 36.75 10.21
N SER A 436 27.08 36.42 8.92
CA SER A 436 28.32 36.44 8.19
C SER A 436 28.77 37.90 8.30
N ASP A 437 29.61 38.18 9.28
CA ASP A 437 30.51 39.32 9.28
C ASP A 437 31.38 39.17 8.02
N ASP A 438 30.81 39.57 6.88
CA ASP A 438 31.56 40.06 5.73
C ASP A 438 31.98 41.48 6.06
N ASP A 439 32.91 41.60 7.00
CA ASP A 439 33.61 42.84 7.34
C ASP A 439 35.10 42.52 7.33
N ASP A 440 35.68 42.45 6.13
CA ASP A 440 37.12 42.65 5.93
C ASP A 440 37.44 43.15 4.51
N GLU A 441 37.97 44.38 4.50
CA GLU A 441 38.97 44.92 3.58
C GLU A 441 38.55 45.52 2.23
N LYS A 442 38.22 46.82 2.31
CA LYS A 442 38.97 47.98 1.76
C LYS A 442 39.46 47.97 0.29
N ASP A 443 39.27 49.17 -0.28
CA ASP A 443 40.02 49.83 -1.36
C ASP A 443 39.59 49.56 -2.81
N ALA A 444 38.77 50.46 -3.35
CA ALA A 444 39.22 51.39 -4.41
C ALA A 444 38.17 52.45 -4.72
N ALA A 445 38.60 53.71 -4.59
CA ALA A 445 37.88 54.93 -4.91
C ALA A 445 37.57 55.10 -6.40
N SER A 446 36.44 55.78 -6.69
CA SER A 446 36.31 56.78 -7.77
C SER A 446 35.00 57.57 -7.56
N ASP A 447 35.14 58.66 -6.83
CA ASP A 447 34.87 60.05 -7.24
C ASP A 447 33.66 60.42 -8.13
N GLU A 448 33.04 61.52 -7.64
CA GLU A 448 32.44 62.68 -8.33
C GLU A 448 31.00 62.53 -8.87
N GLU A 449 30.00 63.17 -8.22
CA GLU A 449 29.45 64.55 -8.42
C GLU A 449 28.02 64.39 -9.00
N ASP A 450 26.91 64.81 -8.36
CA ASP A 450 26.29 66.15 -8.34
C ASP A 450 25.00 66.00 -7.49
N GLU A 451 24.81 66.73 -6.39
CA GLU A 451 24.12 68.04 -6.24
C GLU A 451 22.59 68.03 -6.06
N SER A 452 22.19 68.85 -5.05
CA SER A 452 20.91 69.60 -4.88
C SER A 452 19.81 68.95 -4.00
N ASP A 453 19.60 69.41 -2.75
CA ASP A 453 18.86 70.62 -2.26
C ASP A 453 17.37 70.27 -2.00
N ASP A 454 16.97 69.98 -0.75
CA ASP A 454 16.47 70.91 0.29
C ASP A 454 15.01 71.40 0.04
N SER A 455 14.08 71.02 0.94
CA SER A 455 13.03 71.87 1.52
C SER A 455 11.95 71.08 2.28
N ASP A 456 11.78 71.50 3.53
CA ASP A 456 10.70 71.23 4.49
C ASP A 456 9.29 71.54 3.96
N TYR A 457 8.24 71.03 4.62
CA TYR A 457 7.09 71.78 5.22
C TYR A 457 6.00 70.82 5.75
N GLU A 458 5.79 70.87 7.07
CA GLU A 458 4.53 70.98 7.87
C GLU A 458 3.30 70.10 7.50
N ASP A 459 2.82 69.22 8.38
CA ASP A 459 1.98 69.41 9.60
C ASP A 459 0.45 69.49 9.34
N SER A 460 -0.28 68.86 10.27
CA SER A 460 -1.69 69.06 10.65
C SER A 460 -2.79 68.17 10.02
N ASP A 461 -3.18 67.19 10.85
CA ASP A 461 -4.54 66.99 11.41
C ASP A 461 -5.62 66.13 10.73
N ALA A 462 -6.06 65.18 11.57
CA ALA A 462 -7.43 64.72 11.86
C ALA A 462 -8.24 63.96 10.80
N ASP A 463 -8.57 62.70 11.11
CA ASP A 463 -9.96 62.40 11.51
C ASP A 463 -10.07 61.10 12.31
N ASP A 464 -10.84 61.23 13.38
CA ASP A 464 -11.30 60.30 14.39
C ASP A 464 -12.67 59.75 13.93
N ASP A 465 -12.94 58.45 14.01
CA ASP A 465 -14.33 58.03 14.28
C ASP A 465 -14.41 56.61 14.86
N ASP A 466 -14.74 56.60 16.14
CA ASP A 466 -15.15 55.51 16.99
C ASP A 466 -16.67 55.34 16.84
N SER A 467 -17.18 54.13 16.57
CA SER A 467 -18.60 53.86 16.78
C SER A 467 -18.84 52.46 17.34
N SER A 468 -19.04 52.48 18.66
CA SER A 468 -19.78 51.51 19.45
C SER A 468 -21.28 51.86 19.49
N GLY A 469 -22.13 50.84 19.61
CA GLY A 469 -23.59 50.91 19.75
C GLY A 469 -24.21 49.56 19.41
N ASP A 470 -24.46 48.64 20.34
CA ASP A 470 -25.41 48.62 21.48
C ASP A 470 -26.83 48.11 21.13
N ASP A 471 -27.18 47.06 21.88
CA ASP A 471 -28.47 46.51 22.32
C ASP A 471 -29.62 46.04 21.41
N GLY A 472 -30.16 44.87 21.79
CA GLY A 472 -31.39 44.27 21.26
C GLY A 472 -31.72 42.87 21.79
N ASP A 473 -32.09 42.78 23.08
CA ASP A 473 -32.65 41.62 23.80
C ASP A 473 -33.89 40.97 23.13
N HIS A 474 -33.98 39.63 23.09
CA HIS A 474 -35.21 38.92 23.48
C HIS A 474 -35.05 37.39 23.73
N ASP A 475 -35.52 37.03 24.92
CA ASP A 475 -35.85 35.73 25.53
C ASP A 475 -36.46 34.64 24.62
N SER A 476 -35.93 33.41 24.70
CA SER A 476 -36.79 32.23 24.98
C SER A 476 -36.00 31.07 25.59
N SER A 477 -36.15 30.97 26.92
CA SER A 477 -36.25 29.74 27.71
C SER A 477 -36.17 28.37 26.99
N ARG A 478 -35.12 27.58 27.26
CA ARG A 478 -35.23 26.10 27.39
C ARG A 478 -34.09 25.51 28.22
N LYS A 479 -34.34 25.48 29.53
CA LYS A 479 -33.66 24.64 30.53
C LYS A 479 -33.65 23.16 30.07
N ARG A 480 -32.46 22.58 29.92
CA ARG A 480 -32.23 21.15 30.21
C ARG A 480 -30.95 21.00 31.03
N LYS A 481 -31.13 21.06 32.35
CA LYS A 481 -30.23 20.46 33.33
C LYS A 481 -30.11 18.96 33.00
N ARG A 482 -28.90 18.45 32.85
CA ARG A 482 -28.59 17.04 33.16
C ARG A 482 -27.41 17.01 34.11
N GLU A 483 -27.69 16.32 35.20
CA GLU A 483 -26.98 16.29 36.46
C GLU A 483 -25.64 15.58 36.35
N ASP A 484 -24.63 16.18 36.97
CA ASP A 484 -23.45 15.50 37.49
C ASP A 484 -23.85 14.40 38.47
N LYS A 485 -23.51 13.15 38.12
CA LYS A 485 -23.49 12.00 39.04
C LYS A 485 -22.22 11.18 38.84
N LYS A 486 -21.19 11.49 39.64
CA LYS A 486 -20.38 10.47 40.36
C LYS A 486 -20.89 10.49 41.82
N PRO A 487 -20.71 9.47 42.68
CA PRO A 487 -19.75 8.34 42.63
C PRO A 487 -20.31 6.97 43.09
N LYS A 488 -19.58 5.86 42.88
CA LYS A 488 -19.43 4.77 43.87
C LYS A 488 -18.07 4.07 43.72
N LYS A 489 -17.19 4.34 44.69
CA LYS A 489 -16.06 3.50 45.12
C LYS A 489 -16.53 2.77 46.38
N ASP A 490 -16.44 1.44 46.42
CA ASP A 490 -16.28 0.64 47.65
C ASP A 490 -15.49 -0.63 47.28
N LYS A 491 -14.25 -0.75 47.78
CA LYS A 491 -13.79 -1.67 48.85
C LYS A 491 -13.76 -3.15 48.41
N LYS A 492 -12.61 -3.70 47.99
CA LYS A 492 -11.46 -4.19 48.78
C LYS A 492 -11.82 -5.41 49.65
N HIS A 493 -11.37 -6.60 49.22
CA HIS A 493 -10.84 -7.63 50.14
C HIS A 493 -9.67 -8.38 49.49
N LYS A 494 -8.52 -8.29 50.19
CA LYS A 494 -7.29 -9.05 50.00
C LYS A 494 -7.42 -10.44 50.63
N ARG A 495 -6.78 -11.43 50.01
CA ARG A 495 -6.06 -12.55 50.66
C ARG A 495 -5.07 -13.09 49.60
N ASP A 496 -3.77 -12.78 49.66
CA ASP A 496 -2.70 -13.49 50.41
C ASP A 496 -2.90 -15.02 50.35
N LYS A 497 -1.96 -15.91 49.98
CA LYS A 497 -0.50 -15.85 49.81
C LYS A 497 -0.03 -17.29 49.41
N ARG A 498 1.16 -17.39 48.79
CA ARG A 498 2.22 -18.43 48.97
C ARG A 498 2.47 -19.59 47.96
N HIS A 499 3.75 -19.57 47.51
CA HIS A 499 4.76 -20.63 47.22
C HIS A 499 4.56 -21.57 46.01
N LYS A 500 5.40 -21.55 44.95
CA LYS A 500 6.83 -21.93 44.75
C LYS A 500 7.16 -23.43 44.92
N ARG A 501 7.68 -24.01 43.82
CA ARG A 501 8.63 -25.14 43.62
C ARG A 501 8.13 -26.51 43.15
N ASP A 502 8.67 -26.86 41.98
CA ASP A 502 9.37 -28.09 41.59
C ASP A 502 8.63 -29.44 41.64
N LYS A 503 8.48 -30.07 40.46
CA LYS A 503 9.11 -31.38 40.16
C LYS A 503 9.02 -31.76 38.67
N LYS A 504 10.21 -31.88 38.05
CA LYS A 504 10.51 -32.76 36.91
C LYS A 504 10.13 -34.20 37.25
N HIS A 505 9.59 -34.94 36.28
CA HIS A 505 10.03 -36.31 36.01
C HIS A 505 10.00 -36.59 34.50
N LYS A 506 11.07 -37.23 34.05
CA LYS A 506 11.43 -37.60 32.68
C LYS A 506 11.53 -39.14 32.66
N ARG A 507 11.23 -39.74 31.51
CA ARG A 507 11.66 -41.05 30.96
C ARG A 507 10.69 -42.24 30.96
N ASP A 508 10.42 -42.63 29.69
CA ASP A 508 10.62 -43.95 29.07
C ASP A 508 9.68 -45.12 29.41
N LYS A 509 8.94 -45.58 28.39
CA LYS A 509 9.18 -46.92 27.81
C LYS A 509 8.57 -47.11 26.41
N LYS A 510 9.44 -47.45 25.46
CA LYS A 510 9.16 -48.13 24.18
C LYS A 510 8.44 -49.45 24.41
N HIS A 511 7.56 -49.84 23.49
CA HIS A 511 7.59 -51.21 22.95
C HIS A 511 7.35 -51.19 21.43
N LYS A 512 8.15 -51.99 20.75
CA LYS A 512 8.27 -52.17 19.30
C LYS A 512 7.76 -53.60 19.02
N LYS A 513 7.20 -53.78 17.82
CA LYS A 513 7.46 -54.92 16.90
C LYS A 513 6.36 -55.98 16.71
N ASP A 514 5.92 -56.02 15.44
CA ASP A 514 5.62 -57.16 14.54
C ASP A 514 4.35 -58.03 14.65
N LYS A 515 3.68 -58.05 13.48
CA LYS A 515 3.13 -59.19 12.71
C LYS A 515 2.09 -60.10 13.37
N HIS A 516 0.89 -60.08 12.78
CA HIS A 516 0.34 -61.31 12.20
C HIS A 516 -0.57 -61.01 11.01
N ALA A 517 -0.39 -61.80 9.96
CA ALA A 517 -1.25 -61.89 8.80
C ALA A 517 -2.19 -63.11 8.96
N LYS A 518 -3.37 -62.96 8.35
CA LYS A 518 -4.25 -63.98 7.72
C LYS A 518 -5.16 -64.89 8.56
N SER A 519 -6.24 -65.26 7.85
CA SER A 519 -7.40 -66.10 8.14
C SER A 519 -8.52 -65.42 8.92
N ASP A 520 -9.80 -65.53 8.57
CA ASP A 520 -10.54 -65.95 7.37
C ASP A 520 -12.02 -65.66 7.71
N ALA A 521 -12.86 -65.49 6.67
CA ALA A 521 -14.33 -65.50 6.73
C ALA A 521 -15.08 -64.30 7.33
#